data_AF-A0A970PZ78-F1
#
_entry.id   AF-A0A970PZ78-F1
#
_cell.length_a   1.000
_cell.length_b   1.000
_cell.length_c   1.000
_cell.angle_alpha   90.00
_cell.angle_beta   90.00
_cell.angle_gamma   90.00
#
_symmetry.space_group_name_H-M   'P 1'
#
loop_
_entity.id
_entity.type
_entity.pdbx_description
1 polymer ?
#
loop_
_entity_poly.entity_id
_entity_poly.type
_entity_poly.pdbx_seq_one_letter_code
_entity_poly.pdbx_strand_id
1 'polypeptide(L)'
;MGRKVVDHLLIALGIMAGIIFMVYGIYFASILRGNPQAMEGEMGETFALWLNTEGKSGRLRLSLLLLGSLLLEGAYFILVFTLLHNPVMIILTLILAGEELLHVGVVINAVNKYWRGKIEAQQIFNWIIERVSAIFFFTHAFLVLVNILVVH
;
A
#
# COMPACT_ATOMS: atom_id res chain seq x y z
N MET A 1 -17.37 -3.79 22.84
CA MET A 1 -17.49 -4.78 21.74
C MET A 1 -17.50 -6.18 22.35
N GLY A 2 -18.30 -7.14 21.86
CA GLY A 2 -18.29 -8.50 22.42
C GLY A 2 -16.99 -9.22 22.09
N ARG A 3 -16.48 -10.09 22.98
CA ARG A 3 -15.19 -10.80 22.83
C ARG A 3 -15.05 -11.49 21.46
N LYS A 4 -16.08 -12.22 21.02
CA LYS A 4 -16.11 -12.87 19.69
C LYS A 4 -15.91 -11.89 18.53
N VAL A 5 -16.47 -10.69 18.63
CA VAL A 5 -16.34 -9.66 17.59
C VAL A 5 -14.89 -9.16 17.55
N VAL A 6 -14.25 -8.98 18.72
CA VAL A 6 -12.83 -8.60 18.79
C VAL A 6 -11.96 -9.67 18.14
N ASP A 7 -12.21 -10.95 18.44
CA ASP A 7 -11.45 -12.07 17.89
C ASP A 7 -11.56 -12.12 16.36
N HIS A 8 -12.77 -11.93 15.80
CA HIS A 8 -12.95 -11.88 14.34
C HIS A 8 -12.24 -10.69 13.69
N LEU A 9 -12.26 -9.51 14.32
CA LEU A 9 -11.54 -8.35 13.80
C LEU A 9 -10.02 -8.51 13.88
N LEU A 10 -9.50 -9.16 14.93
CA LEU A 10 -8.08 -9.50 15.04
C LEU A 10 -7.64 -10.50 13.95
N ILE A 11 -8.46 -11.51 13.67
CA ILE A 11 -8.21 -12.45 12.56
C ILE A 11 -8.19 -11.69 11.23
N ALA A 12 -9.16 -10.80 11.00
CA ALA A 12 -9.19 -9.99 9.78
C ALA A 12 -7.95 -9.10 9.64
N LEU A 13 -7.54 -8.41 10.73
CA LEU A 13 -6.31 -7.62 10.76
C LEU A 13 -5.07 -8.48 10.48
N GLY A 14 -4.98 -9.66 11.09
CA GLY A 14 -3.88 -10.60 10.86
C GLY A 14 -3.80 -11.06 9.40
N ILE A 15 -4.93 -11.36 8.76
CA ILE A 15 -4.99 -11.71 7.34
C ILE A 15 -4.53 -10.54 6.47
N MET A 16 -5.04 -9.34 6.71
CA MET A 16 -4.65 -8.14 5.96
C MET A 16 -3.16 -7.85 6.11
N ALA A 17 -2.64 -7.86 7.34
CA ALA A 17 -1.22 -7.68 7.61
C ALA A 17 -0.37 -8.76 6.93
N GLY A 18 -0.80 -10.02 6.94
CA GLY A 18 -0.13 -11.11 6.25
C GLY A 18 -0.05 -10.89 4.74
N ILE A 19 -1.14 -10.46 4.10
CA ILE A 19 -1.18 -10.15 2.67
C ILE A 19 -0.24 -8.97 2.35
N ILE A 20 -0.35 -7.87 3.09
CA ILE A 20 0.51 -6.69 2.93
C ILE A 20 1.98 -7.09 3.08
N PHE A 21 2.32 -7.83 4.13
CA PHE A 21 3.68 -8.32 4.38
C PHE A 21 4.21 -9.17 3.22
N MET A 22 3.41 -10.09 2.67
CA MET A 22 3.82 -10.93 1.55
C MET A 22 4.00 -10.13 0.25
N VAL A 23 3.03 -9.29 -0.10
CA VAL A 23 3.05 -8.50 -1.35
C VAL A 23 4.22 -7.51 -1.33
N TYR A 24 4.32 -6.71 -0.28
CA TYR A 24 5.42 -5.75 -0.15
C TYR A 24 6.76 -6.42 0.13
N GLY A 25 6.77 -7.63 0.71
CA GLY A 25 8.00 -8.38 0.98
C GLY A 25 8.80 -8.72 -0.28
N ILE A 26 8.13 -8.99 -1.40
CA ILE A 26 8.82 -9.23 -2.69
C ILE A 26 9.59 -7.98 -3.13
N TYR A 27 8.92 -6.83 -3.11
CA TYR A 27 9.54 -5.57 -3.54
C TYR A 27 10.60 -5.11 -2.53
N PHE A 28 10.32 -5.21 -1.23
CA PHE A 28 11.27 -4.93 -0.16
C PHE A 28 12.54 -5.78 -0.27
N ALA A 29 12.41 -7.08 -0.59
CA ALA A 29 13.58 -7.93 -0.83
C ALA A 29 14.41 -7.46 -2.02
N SER A 30 13.77 -6.94 -3.08
CA SER A 30 14.47 -6.34 -4.22
C SER A 30 15.23 -5.07 -3.83
N ILE A 31 14.61 -4.21 -3.01
CA ILE A 31 15.24 -3.00 -2.45
C ILE A 31 16.47 -3.38 -1.61
N LEU A 32 16.35 -4.36 -0.71
CA LEU A 32 17.47 -4.82 0.13
C LEU A 32 18.64 -5.40 -0.69
N ARG A 33 18.35 -6.03 -1.84
CA ARG A 33 19.37 -6.53 -2.76
C ARG A 33 20.07 -5.42 -3.56
N GLY A 34 19.63 -4.16 -3.42
CA GLY A 34 20.23 -3.01 -4.09
C GLY A 34 19.94 -2.91 -5.59
N ASN A 35 19.03 -3.74 -6.11
CA ASN A 35 18.63 -3.71 -7.52
C ASN A 35 17.08 -3.66 -7.70
N PRO A 36 16.39 -2.69 -7.06
CA PRO A 36 14.95 -2.54 -7.27
C PRO A 36 14.56 -2.13 -8.69
N GLN A 37 15.49 -1.51 -9.44
CA GLN A 37 15.24 -0.91 -10.76
C GLN A 37 14.78 -1.93 -11.81
N ALA A 38 15.29 -3.18 -11.75
CA ALA A 38 14.86 -4.22 -12.67
C ALA A 38 13.37 -4.54 -12.52
N MET A 39 12.90 -4.68 -11.28
CA MET A 39 11.48 -4.93 -10.97
C MET A 39 10.62 -3.71 -11.27
N GLU A 40 11.10 -2.51 -10.96
CA GLU A 40 10.41 -1.24 -11.25
C GLU A 40 10.21 -1.03 -12.76
N GLY A 41 11.22 -1.35 -13.56
CA GLY A 41 11.13 -1.31 -15.02
C GLY A 41 10.04 -2.26 -15.54
N GLU A 42 10.07 -3.52 -15.11
CA GLU A 42 9.08 -4.53 -15.52
C GLU A 42 7.65 -4.15 -15.08
N MET A 43 7.49 -3.67 -13.84
CA MET A 43 6.19 -3.18 -13.35
C MET A 43 5.69 -1.96 -14.14
N GLY A 44 6.58 -1.00 -14.42
CA GLY A 44 6.26 0.20 -15.19
C GLY A 44 5.86 -0.12 -16.63
N GLU A 45 6.58 -1.02 -17.29
CA GLU A 45 6.27 -1.49 -18.65
C GLU A 45 4.94 -2.26 -18.69
N THR A 46 4.73 -3.19 -17.76
CA THR A 46 3.49 -3.97 -17.66
C THR A 46 2.29 -3.07 -17.40
N PHE A 47 2.44 -2.08 -16.51
CA PHE A 47 1.40 -1.11 -16.22
C PHE A 47 1.08 -0.21 -17.42
N ALA A 48 2.11 0.26 -18.13
CA ALA A 48 1.94 1.06 -19.35
C ALA A 48 1.23 0.25 -20.45
N LEU A 49 1.61 -1.02 -20.63
CA LEU A 49 0.95 -1.93 -21.57
C LEU A 49 -0.54 -2.10 -21.24
N TRP A 50 -0.85 -2.34 -19.97
CA TRP A 50 -2.22 -2.49 -19.47
C TRP A 50 -3.05 -1.22 -19.68
N LEU A 51 -2.52 -0.04 -19.36
CA LEU A 51 -3.22 1.23 -19.59
C LEU A 51 -3.48 1.49 -21.07
N ASN A 52 -2.52 1.15 -21.93
CA ASN A 52 -2.63 1.37 -23.37
C ASN A 52 -3.63 0.40 -24.03
N THR A 53 -3.76 -0.85 -23.53
CA THR A 53 -4.74 -1.81 -24.06
C THR A 53 -6.18 -1.46 -23.70
N GLU A 54 -6.41 -0.81 -22.55
CA GLU A 54 -7.75 -0.49 -22.05
C GLU A 54 -8.38 0.79 -22.64
N GLY A 55 -7.60 1.69 -23.25
CA GLY A 55 -8.13 2.91 -23.87
C GLY A 55 -9.05 3.74 -22.94
N LYS A 56 -10.30 4.03 -23.36
CA LYS A 56 -11.25 4.83 -22.56
C LYS A 56 -11.75 4.13 -21.30
N SER A 57 -11.82 2.79 -21.25
CA SER A 57 -12.18 2.05 -20.02
C SER A 57 -11.06 2.07 -18.99
N GLY A 58 -9.81 2.29 -19.42
CA GLY A 58 -8.64 2.36 -18.55
C GLY A 58 -8.75 3.43 -17.47
N ARG A 59 -9.38 4.58 -17.78
CA ARG A 59 -9.59 5.65 -16.79
C ARG A 59 -10.51 5.25 -15.65
N LEU A 60 -11.66 4.64 -15.97
CA LEU A 60 -12.59 4.18 -14.94
C LEU A 60 -11.97 3.05 -14.12
N ARG A 61 -11.33 2.07 -14.77
CA ARG A 61 -10.69 0.94 -14.08
C ARG A 61 -9.55 1.38 -13.17
N LEU A 62 -8.66 2.25 -13.64
CA LEU A 62 -7.60 2.80 -12.80
C LEU A 62 -8.18 3.55 -11.59
N SER A 63 -9.23 4.35 -11.80
CA SER A 63 -9.89 5.07 -10.70
C SER A 63 -10.51 4.12 -9.68
N LEU A 64 -11.12 3.02 -10.13
CA LEU A 64 -11.67 1.98 -9.25
C LEU A 64 -10.57 1.22 -8.50
N LEU A 65 -9.43 0.93 -9.16
CA LEU A 65 -8.28 0.29 -8.50
C LEU A 65 -7.69 1.19 -7.43
N LEU A 66 -7.51 2.49 -7.71
CA LEU A 66 -7.01 3.46 -6.73
C LEU A 66 -7.99 3.61 -5.55
N LEU A 67 -9.30 3.74 -5.83
CA LEU A 67 -10.30 3.78 -4.78
C LEU A 67 -10.31 2.49 -3.95
N GLY A 68 -10.16 1.33 -4.60
CA GLY A 68 -10.05 0.04 -3.92
C GLY A 68 -8.84 -0.03 -3.00
N SER A 69 -7.67 0.42 -3.45
CA SER A 69 -6.45 0.49 -2.63
C SER A 69 -6.66 1.37 -1.40
N LEU A 70 -7.17 2.60 -1.60
CA LEU A 70 -7.46 3.53 -0.53
C LEU A 70 -8.43 2.98 0.52
N LEU A 71 -9.47 2.26 0.08
CA LEU A 71 -10.42 1.63 0.99
C LEU A 71 -9.78 0.50 1.80
N LEU A 72 -8.90 -0.29 1.18
CA LEU A 72 -8.17 -1.37 1.86
C LEU A 72 -7.17 -0.83 2.88
N GLU A 73 -6.39 0.19 2.51
CA GLU A 73 -5.47 0.89 3.43
C GLU A 73 -6.23 1.56 4.56
N GLY A 74 -7.32 2.27 4.26
CA GLY A 74 -8.19 2.88 5.26
C GLY A 74 -8.75 1.84 6.24
N ALA A 75 -9.25 0.71 5.74
CA ALA A 75 -9.71 -0.40 6.58
C ALA A 75 -8.58 -0.96 7.45
N TYR A 76 -7.37 -1.13 6.89
CA TYR A 76 -6.20 -1.59 7.63
C TYR A 76 -5.86 -0.64 8.78
N PHE A 77 -5.75 0.66 8.52
CA PHE A 77 -5.45 1.65 9.56
C PHE A 77 -6.52 1.73 10.64
N ILE A 78 -7.81 1.69 10.25
CA ILE A 78 -8.92 1.66 11.22
C ILE A 78 -8.81 0.44 12.13
N LEU A 79 -8.54 -0.75 11.57
CA LEU A 79 -8.36 -1.97 12.38
C LEU A 79 -7.16 -1.85 13.32
N VAL A 80 -6.04 -1.30 12.85
CA VAL A 80 -4.85 -1.11 13.69
C VAL A 80 -5.14 -0.15 14.86
N PHE A 81 -5.72 1.02 14.59
CA PHE A 81 -6.04 1.99 15.65
C PHE A 81 -7.10 1.50 16.64
N THR A 82 -8.03 0.64 16.19
CA THR A 82 -9.11 0.13 17.06
C THR A 82 -8.68 -1.07 17.90
N LEU A 83 -7.76 -1.89 17.42
CA LEU A 83 -7.38 -3.15 18.07
C LEU A 83 -6.03 -3.07 18.80
N LEU A 84 -5.07 -2.30 18.28
CA LEU A 84 -3.73 -2.23 18.84
C LEU A 84 -3.57 -0.98 19.70
N HIS A 85 -3.59 -1.18 21.02
CA HIS A 85 -3.46 -0.10 22.01
C HIS A 85 -2.00 0.17 22.42
N ASN A 86 -1.03 -0.47 21.76
CA ASN A 86 0.38 -0.28 22.04
C ASN A 86 0.81 1.13 21.55
N PRO A 87 1.35 2.01 22.42
CA PRO A 87 1.73 3.38 22.04
C PRO A 87 2.72 3.44 20.88
N VAL A 88 3.66 2.49 20.80
CA VAL A 88 4.64 2.42 19.71
C VAL A 88 3.93 2.12 18.39
N MET A 89 3.00 1.16 18.39
CA MET A 89 2.21 0.85 17.19
C MET A 89 1.41 2.06 16.74
N ILE A 90 0.73 2.76 17.65
CA ILE A 90 -0.06 3.96 17.32
C ILE A 90 0.81 5.03 16.64
N ILE A 91 2.01 5.31 17.17
CA ILE A 91 2.92 6.30 16.58
C ILE A 91 3.37 5.86 15.18
N LEU A 92 3.74 4.59 15.02
CA LEU A 92 4.16 4.05 13.71
C LEU A 92 3.02 4.09 12.69
N THR A 93 1.79 3.78 13.12
CA THR A 93 0.59 3.86 12.27
C THR A 93 0.31 5.29 11.86
N LEU A 94 0.49 6.28 12.76
CA LEU A 94 0.34 7.70 12.42
C LEU A 94 1.39 8.16 11.40
N ILE A 95 2.65 7.73 11.55
CA ILE A 95 3.71 8.04 10.58
C ILE A 95 3.38 7.44 9.21
N LEU A 96 3.02 6.16 9.16
CA LEU A 96 2.68 5.48 7.92
C LEU A 96 1.42 6.07 7.28
N ALA A 97 0.38 6.41 8.04
CA ALA A 97 -0.80 7.09 7.51
C ALA A 97 -0.47 8.47 6.94
N GLY A 98 0.45 9.21 7.57
CA GLY A 98 0.94 10.49 7.06
C GLY A 98 1.72 10.36 5.74
N GLU A 99 2.56 9.33 5.64
CA GLU A 99 3.29 9.00 4.42
C GLU A 99 2.34 8.59 3.28
N GLU A 100 1.37 7.73 3.57
CA GLU A 100 0.34 7.31 2.61
C GLU A 100 -0.46 8.51 2.08
N LEU A 101 -0.86 9.45 2.94
CA LEU A 101 -1.55 10.66 2.50
C LEU A 101 -0.72 11.48 1.48
N LEU A 102 0.61 11.53 1.66
CA LEU A 102 1.50 12.18 0.70
C LEU A 102 1.60 11.37 -0.60
N HIS A 103 1.77 10.05 -0.49
CA HIS A 103 1.86 9.12 -1.62
C HIS A 103 0.61 9.22 -2.51
N VAL A 104 -0.58 9.12 -1.92
CA VAL A 104 -1.88 9.28 -2.59
C VAL A 104 -1.97 10.62 -3.31
N GLY A 105 -1.54 11.72 -2.66
CA GLY A 105 -1.52 13.04 -3.28
C GLY A 105 -0.64 13.07 -4.53
N VAL A 106 0.53 12.43 -4.49
CA VAL A 106 1.46 12.34 -5.62
C VAL A 106 0.87 11.49 -6.74
N VAL A 107 0.34 10.30 -6.42
CA VAL A 107 -0.26 9.38 -7.41
C VAL A 107 -1.47 10.02 -8.09
N ILE A 108 -2.39 10.62 -7.33
CA ILE A 108 -3.57 11.31 -7.90
C ILE A 108 -3.13 12.44 -8.84
N ASN A 109 -2.14 13.23 -8.45
CA ASN A 109 -1.61 14.30 -9.29
C ASN A 109 -0.96 13.75 -10.57
N ALA A 110 -0.18 12.67 -10.47
CA ALA A 110 0.47 12.05 -11.61
C ALA A 110 -0.55 11.43 -12.59
N VAL A 111 -1.54 10.70 -12.07
CA VAL A 111 -2.65 10.15 -12.86
C VAL A 111 -3.43 11.26 -13.57
N ASN A 112 -3.70 12.38 -12.88
CA ASN A 112 -4.35 13.55 -13.51
C ASN A 112 -3.49 14.17 -14.62
N LYS A 113 -2.16 14.22 -14.45
CA LYS A 113 -1.24 14.68 -15.50
C LYS A 113 -1.21 13.73 -16.69
N TYR A 114 -1.22 12.42 -16.45
CA TYR A 114 -1.24 11.39 -17.49
C TYR A 114 -2.50 11.51 -18.35
N TRP A 115 -3.69 11.61 -17.74
CA TRP A 115 -4.94 11.78 -18.50
C TRP A 115 -5.04 13.10 -19.26
N ARG A 116 -4.22 14.10 -18.91
CA ARG A 116 -4.08 15.38 -19.64
C ARG A 116 -3.01 15.32 -20.72
N GLY A 117 -2.37 14.17 -20.94
CA GLY A 117 -1.29 13.98 -21.91
C GLY A 117 0.01 14.69 -21.54
N LYS A 118 0.20 15.04 -20.25
CA LYS A 118 1.39 15.78 -19.79
C LYS A 118 2.58 14.89 -19.43
N ILE A 119 2.32 13.62 -19.14
CA ILE A 119 3.31 12.62 -18.77
C ILE A 119 2.91 11.27 -19.39
N GLU A 120 3.87 10.36 -19.50
CA GLU A 120 3.66 8.98 -19.93
C GLU A 120 3.21 8.08 -18.77
N ALA A 121 2.65 6.91 -19.08
CA ALA A 121 2.13 5.98 -18.08
C ALA A 121 3.21 5.53 -17.07
N GLN A 122 4.44 5.32 -17.55
CA GLN A 122 5.59 4.92 -16.72
C GLN A 122 5.98 6.01 -15.70
N GLN A 123 5.62 7.26 -15.96
CA GLN A 123 5.91 8.40 -15.10
C GLN A 123 4.83 8.63 -14.02
N ILE A 124 3.78 7.78 -13.98
CA ILE A 124 2.78 7.83 -12.91
C ILE A 124 3.41 7.45 -11.56
N PHE A 125 4.30 6.45 -11.57
CA PHE A 125 4.98 6.00 -10.36
C PHE A 125 6.16 6.88 -10.03
N ASN A 126 6.19 7.38 -8.79
CA ASN A 126 7.39 7.95 -8.22
C ASN A 126 8.11 6.86 -7.43
N TRP A 127 9.04 6.15 -8.08
CA TRP A 127 9.72 5.00 -7.49
C TRP A 127 10.45 5.30 -6.18
N ILE A 128 10.87 6.54 -5.93
CA ILE A 128 11.45 6.90 -4.62
C ILE A 128 10.39 6.78 -3.53
N ILE A 129 9.18 7.28 -3.78
CA ILE A 129 8.06 7.19 -2.84
C ILE A 129 7.60 5.74 -2.73
N GLU A 130 7.40 5.03 -3.85
CA GLU A 130 6.98 3.61 -3.83
C GLU A 130 7.91 2.74 -2.98
N ARG A 131 9.24 2.97 -3.05
CA ARG A 131 10.21 2.27 -2.21
C ARG A 131 10.00 2.59 -0.72
N VAL A 132 9.79 3.86 -0.40
CA VAL A 132 9.54 4.30 0.98
C VAL A 132 8.27 3.67 1.52
N SER A 133 7.16 3.74 0.77
CA SER A 133 5.88 3.12 1.11
C SER A 133 6.06 1.61 1.29
N ALA A 134 6.78 0.93 0.40
CA ALA A 134 7.05 -0.49 0.50
C ALA A 134 7.82 -0.88 1.77
N ILE A 135 8.84 -0.10 2.15
CA ILE A 135 9.59 -0.30 3.39
C ILE A 135 8.68 -0.12 4.61
N PHE A 136 7.87 0.95 4.63
CA PHE A 136 6.99 1.24 5.75
C PHE A 136 5.88 0.20 5.88
N PHE A 137 5.16 -0.14 4.81
CA PHE A 137 4.11 -1.15 4.84
C PHE A 137 4.64 -2.53 5.23
N PHE A 138 5.79 -2.94 4.67
CA PHE A 138 6.40 -4.22 5.03
C PHE A 138 6.74 -4.25 6.54
N THR A 139 7.43 -3.23 7.02
CA THR A 139 7.87 -3.16 8.42
C THR A 139 6.70 -3.06 9.38
N HIS A 140 5.71 -2.22 9.06
CA HIS A 140 4.53 -2.04 9.88
C HIS A 140 3.68 -3.31 9.91
N ALA A 141 3.43 -3.96 8.77
CA ALA A 141 2.69 -5.21 8.71
C ALA A 141 3.38 -6.33 9.50
N PHE A 142 4.70 -6.43 9.41
CA PHE A 142 5.47 -7.35 10.24
C PHE A 142 5.25 -7.08 11.75
N LEU A 143 5.35 -5.82 12.18
CA LEU A 143 5.15 -5.45 13.58
C LEU A 143 3.72 -5.68 14.06
N VAL A 144 2.71 -5.48 13.20
CA VAL A 144 1.32 -5.83 13.50
C VAL A 144 1.18 -7.34 13.74
N LEU A 145 1.76 -8.19 12.88
CA LEU A 145 1.74 -9.64 13.07
C LEU A 145 2.41 -10.06 14.37
N VAL A 146 3.59 -9.50 14.68
CA VAL A 146 4.28 -9.75 15.95
C VAL A 146 3.43 -9.31 17.15
N ASN A 147 2.80 -8.13 17.06
CA ASN A 147 1.94 -7.62 18.13
C ASN A 147 0.75 -8.56 18.39
N ILE A 148 0.07 -9.01 17.34
CA ILE A 148 -1.05 -9.95 17.44
C ILE A 148 -0.62 -11.28 18.05
N LEU A 149 0.58 -11.79 17.72
CA LEU A 149 1.03 -13.11 18.18
C LEU A 149 1.61 -13.13 19.61
N VAL A 150 2.15 -12.00 20.07
CA VAL A 150 2.91 -11.92 21.33
C VAL A 150 2.15 -11.18 22.43
N VAL A 151 1.33 -10.19 22.05
CA VAL A 151 0.68 -9.27 23.00
C VAL A 151 -0.80 -9.58 23.20
N HIS A 152 -1.43 -10.27 22.24
CA HIS A 152 -2.83 -10.74 22.30
C HIS A 152 -2.88 -12.27 22.34
#